data_AF-A0A6B3P102-F1
#
_entry.id   AF-A0A6B3P102-F1
#
_cell.length_a   1.000
_cell.length_b   1.000
_cell.length_c   1.000
_cell.angle_alpha   90.00
_cell.angle_beta   90.00
_cell.angle_gamma   90.00
#
_symmetry.space_group_name_H-M   'P 1'
#
loop_
_entity.id
_entity.type
_entity.pdbx_description
1 polymer ?
#
loop_
_entity_poly.entity_id
_entity_poly.type
_entity_poly.pdbx_seq_one_letter_code
_entity_poly.pdbx_strand_id
1 'polypeptide(L)'
;ADAFIGDAISADYLIGKNLRETLQISHYVKPQRSFFGFALARDNALLLEVLNKALASITDSDRLNVMRRWSSGVSSILLNRAELQLTPAERAWIEQHPSVRVVINKYFAPLSFFDANQQFRGITADVLQQISLRSGLTFQIIESDSVPAMVSLVENGDAEVVGALNYGIERARTLAFTRPYLANPRVLVTGMRDTAIKHPDQLNGKRLAVIRSTPVSAELRRRYPDIKLIEV
;
A
#
# COMPACT_ATOMS: atom_id res chain seq x y z
N ALA A 1 3.78 22.74 -18.84
CA ALA A 1 4.89 21.80 -19.00
C ALA A 1 4.36 20.40 -18.72
N ASP A 2 4.84 19.38 -19.44
CA ASP A 2 4.33 18.01 -19.32
C ASP A 2 5.02 17.20 -18.22
N ALA A 3 6.20 17.62 -17.77
CA ALA A 3 6.95 17.00 -16.67
C ALA A 3 7.81 18.02 -15.89
N PHE A 4 8.23 17.64 -14.69
CA PHE A 4 9.13 18.41 -13.82
C PHE A 4 10.27 17.52 -13.31
N ILE A 5 11.49 18.05 -13.27
CA ILE A 5 12.66 17.44 -12.62
C ILE A 5 13.17 18.39 -11.55
N GLY A 6 13.29 17.91 -10.32
CA GLY A 6 13.80 18.68 -9.21
C GLY A 6 14.25 17.79 -8.06
N ASP A 7 14.64 18.40 -6.95
CA ASP A 7 15.01 17.65 -5.77
C ASP A 7 13.78 16.97 -5.14
N ALA A 8 13.95 15.72 -4.69
CA ALA A 8 12.86 14.91 -4.17
C ALA A 8 12.22 15.47 -2.89
N ILE A 9 13.02 16.12 -2.03
CA ILE A 9 12.57 16.60 -0.72
C ILE A 9 11.61 17.77 -0.90
N SER A 10 12.03 18.78 -1.66
CA SER A 10 11.24 19.97 -1.96
C SER A 10 10.03 19.63 -2.81
N ALA A 11 10.17 18.74 -3.80
CA ALA A 11 9.05 18.30 -4.62
C ALA A 11 7.97 17.61 -3.76
N ASP A 12 8.36 16.67 -2.89
CA ASP A 12 7.44 15.98 -1.99
C ASP A 12 6.79 16.93 -0.98
N TYR A 13 7.55 17.88 -0.43
CA TYR A 13 7.00 18.90 0.45
C TYR A 13 5.94 19.75 -0.25
N LEU A 14 6.21 20.24 -1.46
CA LEU A 14 5.28 21.08 -2.21
C LEU A 14 4.03 20.32 -2.66
N ILE A 15 4.21 19.08 -3.14
CA ILE A 15 3.10 18.18 -3.46
C ILE A 15 2.26 17.92 -2.21
N GLY A 16 2.91 17.50 -1.13
CA GLY A 16 2.29 17.20 0.14
C GLY A 16 1.53 18.36 0.78
N LYS A 17 1.99 19.60 0.56
CA LYS A 17 1.39 20.81 1.14
C LYS A 17 0.17 21.27 0.36
N ASN A 18 0.28 21.39 -0.97
CA ASN A 18 -0.72 22.10 -1.77
C ASN A 18 -1.11 21.43 -3.10
N LEU A 19 -0.41 20.38 -3.56
CA LEU A 19 -0.57 19.87 -4.93
C LEU A 19 -0.92 18.38 -4.98
N ARG A 20 -1.33 17.76 -3.86
CA ARG A 20 -1.63 16.30 -3.77
C ARG A 20 -2.70 15.83 -4.76
N GLU A 21 -3.66 16.69 -5.11
CA GLU A 21 -4.75 16.33 -6.01
C GLU A 21 -4.37 16.48 -7.49
N THR A 22 -3.27 17.17 -7.79
CA THR A 22 -2.89 17.55 -9.15
C THR A 22 -1.56 16.95 -9.62
N LEU A 23 -0.65 16.67 -8.69
CA LEU A 23 0.71 16.23 -9.00
C LEU A 23 1.09 15.00 -8.18
N GLN A 24 1.89 14.14 -8.78
CA GLN A 24 2.48 12.97 -8.14
C GLN A 24 3.94 12.82 -8.55
N ILE A 25 4.75 12.24 -7.66
CA ILE A 25 6.10 11.81 -8.04
C ILE A 25 5.97 10.48 -8.78
N SER A 26 6.13 10.50 -10.09
CA SER A 26 6.03 9.28 -10.91
C SER A 26 7.26 8.38 -10.76
N HIS A 27 8.46 8.98 -10.72
CA HIS A 27 9.73 8.27 -10.78
C HIS A 27 10.82 9.04 -10.05
N TYR A 28 11.75 8.30 -9.43
CA TYR A 28 12.99 8.86 -8.87
C TYR A 28 14.13 8.57 -9.83
N VAL A 29 14.73 9.61 -10.38
CA VAL A 29 15.94 9.46 -11.18
C VAL A 29 17.09 9.09 -10.22
N LYS A 30 17.75 7.94 -10.43
CA LYS A 30 18.93 7.57 -9.63
C LYS A 30 19.97 8.70 -9.75
N PRO A 31 20.34 9.37 -8.65
CA PRO A 31 21.40 10.36 -8.73
C PRO A 31 22.71 9.66 -9.06
N GLN A 32 23.46 10.17 -10.06
CA GLN A 32 24.80 9.69 -10.38
C GLN A 32 25.79 9.88 -9.21
N ARG A 33 25.49 10.82 -8.29
CA ARG A 33 26.00 11.00 -6.92
C ARG A 33 25.46 12.33 -6.44
N SER A 34 24.74 12.36 -5.32
CA SER A 34 24.57 13.61 -4.59
C SER A 34 24.36 13.28 -3.12
N PHE A 35 25.35 13.61 -2.30
CA PHE A 35 25.24 13.60 -0.86
C PHE A 35 25.11 15.07 -0.44
N PHE A 36 24.10 15.39 0.38
CA PHE A 36 24.09 16.68 1.06
C PHE A 36 25.11 16.62 2.20
N GLY A 37 25.99 17.60 2.24
CA GLY A 37 27.02 17.73 3.26
C GLY A 37 27.19 19.19 3.66
N PHE A 38 27.82 19.40 4.81
CA PHE A 38 28.23 20.72 5.24
C PHE A 38 29.60 21.05 4.65
N ALA A 39 29.74 22.25 4.08
CA ALA A 39 31.01 22.75 3.57
C ALA A 39 31.72 23.57 4.65
N LEU A 40 33.03 23.39 4.77
CA LEU A 40 33.89 24.06 5.73
C LEU A 40 35.14 24.61 5.03
N ALA A 41 35.82 25.58 5.65
CA ALA A 41 37.13 26.02 5.21
C ALA A 41 38.13 24.84 5.27
N ARG A 42 39.06 24.78 4.30
CA ARG A 42 39.96 23.61 4.11
C ARG A 42 40.85 23.32 5.31
N ASP A 43 41.19 24.33 6.09
CA ASP A 43 42.08 24.29 7.24
C ASP A 43 41.35 23.99 8.57
N ASN A 44 40.02 23.94 8.57
CA ASN A 44 39.25 23.74 9.80
C ASN A 44 38.94 22.25 10.07
N ALA A 45 40.00 21.46 10.24
CA ALA A 45 39.89 20.02 10.49
C ALA A 45 39.16 19.69 11.80
N LEU A 46 39.34 20.52 12.85
CA LEU A 46 38.69 20.32 14.14
C LEU A 46 37.17 20.42 14.04
N LEU A 47 36.66 21.44 13.33
CA LEU A 47 35.21 21.61 13.15
C LEU A 47 34.62 20.48 12.30
N LEU A 48 35.36 20.01 11.28
CA LEU A 48 34.93 18.86 10.48
C LEU A 48 34.78 17.61 11.34
N GLU A 49 35.74 17.34 12.23
CA GLU A 49 35.69 16.18 13.12
C GLU A 49 34.51 16.26 14.09
N VAL A 50 34.32 17.40 14.76
CA VAL A 50 33.22 17.61 15.70
C VAL A 50 31.88 17.50 14.99
N LEU A 51 31.75 18.09 13.80
CA LEU A 51 30.52 18.03 13.01
C LEU A 51 30.19 16.60 12.58
N ASN A 52 31.18 15.84 12.10
CA ASN A 52 30.97 14.45 11.72
C ASN A 52 30.60 13.57 12.92
N LYS A 53 31.22 13.78 14.09
CA LYS A 53 30.83 13.10 15.33
C LYS A 53 29.40 13.43 15.73
N ALA A 54 29.00 14.69 15.65
CA ALA A 54 27.63 15.11 15.93
C ALA A 54 26.63 14.45 14.95
N LEU A 55 26.91 14.49 13.65
CA LEU A 55 26.06 13.86 12.63
C LEU A 55 25.96 12.33 12.80
N ALA A 56 27.05 11.68 13.19
CA ALA A 56 27.07 10.24 13.46
C ALA A 56 26.26 9.87 14.71
N SER A 57 26.12 10.78 15.68
CA SER A 57 25.32 10.57 16.88
C SER A 57 23.80 10.66 16.64
N ILE A 58 23.36 11.20 15.50
CA ILE A 58 21.94 11.29 15.14
C ILE A 58 21.40 9.90 14.80
N THR A 59 20.49 9.42 15.64
CA THR A 59 19.83 8.13 15.48
C THR A 59 18.91 8.08 14.25
N ASP A 60 18.63 6.89 13.74
CA ASP A 60 17.66 6.70 12.65
C ASP A 60 16.27 7.21 13.03
N SER A 61 15.89 7.06 14.29
CA SER A 61 14.63 7.59 14.83
C SER A 61 14.58 9.11 14.73
N ASP A 62 15.66 9.81 15.09
CA ASP A 62 15.73 11.28 14.99
C ASP A 62 15.73 11.74 13.55
N ARG A 63 16.45 11.05 12.66
CA ARG A 63 16.42 11.30 11.22
C ARG A 63 15.00 11.17 10.67
N LEU A 64 14.31 10.09 11.01
CA LEU A 64 12.91 9.87 10.61
C LEU A 64 11.97 10.93 11.21
N ASN A 65 12.20 11.39 12.43
CA ASN A 65 11.40 12.46 13.05
C ASN A 65 11.56 13.78 12.30
N VAL A 66 12.80 14.19 12.00
CA VAL A 66 13.08 15.40 11.22
C VAL A 66 12.45 15.27 9.83
N MET A 67 12.61 14.14 9.16
CA MET A 67 12.05 13.92 7.83
C MET A 67 10.53 13.93 7.82
N ARG A 68 9.86 13.27 8.77
CA ARG A 68 8.39 13.27 8.87
C ARG A 68 7.81 14.66 9.09
N ARG A 69 8.55 15.54 9.77
CA ARG A 69 8.14 16.93 9.98
C ARG A 69 8.18 17.76 8.69
N TRP A 70 9.11 17.47 7.80
CA TRP A 70 9.42 18.28 6.61
C TRP A 70 9.03 17.62 5.29
N SER A 71 8.44 16.43 5.31
CA SER A 71 7.99 15.70 4.12
C SER A 71 6.55 15.25 4.28
N SER A 72 5.91 14.88 3.17
CA SER A 72 4.52 14.38 3.18
C SER A 72 4.39 13.00 3.84
N GLY A 73 5.52 12.38 4.22
CA GLY A 73 5.65 10.99 4.65
C GLY A 73 6.18 10.09 3.51
N VAL A 74 5.88 10.40 2.25
CA VAL A 74 6.25 9.59 1.08
C VAL A 74 7.76 9.65 0.80
N SER A 75 8.41 10.81 0.96
CA SER A 75 9.87 10.90 0.82
C SER A 75 10.67 10.25 1.96
N SER A 76 10.10 10.13 3.16
CA SER A 76 10.80 9.49 4.29
C SER A 76 11.14 8.01 4.02
N ILE A 77 10.27 7.34 3.26
CA ILE A 77 10.36 5.95 2.84
C ILE A 77 11.46 5.72 1.79
N LEU A 78 11.78 6.75 0.99
CA LEU A 78 12.64 6.65 -0.19
C LEU A 78 14.04 7.23 0.02
N LEU A 79 14.15 8.20 0.94
CA LEU A 79 15.42 8.76 1.40
C LEU A 79 16.05 7.91 2.51
N ASN A 80 15.26 7.09 3.23
CA ASN A 80 15.79 6.04 4.09
C ASN A 80 16.23 4.84 3.24
N ARG A 81 17.30 5.06 2.45
CA ARG A 81 17.99 4.07 1.61
C ARG A 81 18.80 3.10 2.48
N ALA A 82 18.14 2.30 3.31
CA ALA A 82 18.56 0.91 3.27
C ALA A 82 18.13 0.43 1.89
N GLU A 83 19.07 0.40 0.91
CA GLU A 83 18.80 -0.25 -0.37
C GLU A 83 18.12 -1.58 -0.06
N LEU A 84 16.99 -1.85 -0.71
CA LEU A 84 16.29 -3.12 -0.54
C LEU A 84 17.31 -4.22 -0.82
N GLN A 85 17.74 -4.92 0.24
CA GLN A 85 18.80 -5.92 0.16
C GLN A 85 18.20 -7.19 -0.41
N LEU A 86 18.06 -7.19 -1.73
CA LEU A 86 17.61 -8.34 -2.49
C LEU A 86 18.76 -9.34 -2.60
N THR A 87 18.45 -10.59 -2.27
CA THR A 87 19.32 -11.73 -2.52
C THR A 87 19.62 -11.84 -4.03
N PRO A 88 20.71 -12.52 -4.41
CA PRO A 88 21.02 -12.77 -5.83
C PRO A 88 19.86 -13.45 -6.58
N ALA A 89 19.16 -14.38 -5.93
CA ALA A 89 18.02 -15.09 -6.51
C ALA A 89 16.83 -14.16 -6.77
N GLU A 90 16.48 -13.27 -5.83
CA GLU A 90 15.39 -12.30 -6.02
C GLU A 90 15.70 -11.28 -7.11
N ARG A 91 16.96 -10.83 -7.20
CA ARG A 91 17.39 -9.90 -8.25
C ARG A 91 17.29 -10.54 -9.63
N ALA A 92 17.79 -11.77 -9.77
CA ALA A 92 17.65 -12.54 -11.01
C ALA A 92 16.19 -12.79 -11.37
N TRP A 93 15.32 -13.06 -10.38
CA TRP A 93 13.90 -13.22 -10.61
C TRP A 93 13.26 -11.93 -11.15
N ILE A 94 13.55 -10.78 -10.54
CA ILE A 94 13.03 -9.47 -10.98
C ILE A 94 13.51 -9.14 -12.40
N GLU A 95 14.77 -9.42 -12.73
CA GLU A 95 15.33 -9.21 -14.07
C GLU A 95 14.64 -10.10 -15.13
N GLN A 96 14.23 -11.31 -14.75
CA GLN A 96 13.51 -12.24 -15.64
C GLN A 96 11.99 -11.95 -15.72
N HIS A 97 11.43 -11.25 -14.73
CA HIS A 97 10.00 -10.97 -14.61
C HIS A 97 9.74 -9.45 -14.47
N PRO A 98 10.07 -8.64 -15.50
CA PRO A 98 9.97 -7.18 -15.40
C PRO A 98 8.52 -6.69 -15.23
N SER A 99 7.53 -7.49 -15.61
CA SER A 99 6.10 -7.21 -15.46
C SER A 99 5.40 -8.36 -14.74
N VAL A 100 4.78 -8.05 -13.61
CA VAL A 100 4.05 -9.02 -12.76
C VAL A 100 2.55 -8.80 -12.92
N ARG A 101 1.82 -9.85 -13.25
CA ARG A 101 0.36 -9.85 -13.41
C ARG A 101 -0.30 -9.91 -12.03
N VAL A 102 -1.09 -8.87 -11.74
CA VAL A 102 -1.80 -8.71 -10.48
C VAL A 102 -3.30 -8.76 -10.75
N VAL A 103 -3.97 -9.78 -10.21
CA VAL A 103 -5.43 -9.87 -10.29
C VAL A 103 -6.07 -9.07 -9.15
N ILE A 104 -7.09 -8.27 -9.49
CA ILE A 104 -7.85 -7.43 -8.55
C ILE A 104 -9.36 -7.63 -8.69
N ASN A 105 -10.10 -7.26 -7.64
CA ASN A 105 -11.54 -7.04 -7.74
C ASN A 105 -11.82 -5.54 -7.87
N LYS A 106 -12.38 -5.10 -9.00
CA LYS A 106 -12.67 -3.68 -9.26
C LYS A 106 -13.79 -3.08 -8.41
N TYR A 107 -14.61 -3.92 -7.78
CA TYR A 107 -15.70 -3.50 -6.90
C TYR A 107 -15.28 -3.44 -5.43
N PHE A 108 -13.98 -3.48 -5.14
CA PHE A 108 -13.45 -3.56 -3.79
C PHE A 108 -12.88 -2.23 -3.30
N ALA A 109 -13.60 -1.14 -3.54
CA ALA A 109 -13.27 0.17 -3.00
C ALA A 109 -13.28 0.15 -1.46
N PRO A 110 -12.37 0.87 -0.78
CA PRO A 110 -11.35 1.76 -1.35
C PRO A 110 -10.01 1.06 -1.68
N LEU A 111 -9.93 -0.28 -1.63
CA LEU A 111 -8.69 -1.00 -1.88
C LEU A 111 -8.34 -1.06 -3.36
N SER A 112 -9.28 -1.49 -4.20
CA SER A 112 -9.09 -1.59 -5.64
C SER A 112 -10.35 -1.21 -6.38
N PHE A 113 -10.24 -0.19 -7.23
CA PHE A 113 -11.31 0.29 -8.10
C PHE A 113 -10.72 1.04 -9.29
N PHE A 114 -11.58 1.40 -10.24
CA PHE A 114 -11.22 2.31 -11.32
C PHE A 114 -11.94 3.63 -11.14
N ASP A 115 -11.23 4.75 -11.33
CA ASP A 115 -11.86 6.07 -11.30
C ASP A 115 -12.63 6.37 -12.59
N ALA A 116 -13.22 7.57 -12.67
CA ALA A 116 -14.00 8.01 -13.83
C ALA A 116 -13.20 8.00 -15.15
N ASN A 117 -11.86 8.09 -15.07
CA ASN A 117 -10.96 8.05 -16.22
C ASN A 117 -10.45 6.64 -16.53
N GLN A 118 -11.04 5.60 -15.94
CA GLN A 118 -10.59 4.20 -16.07
C GLN A 118 -9.14 3.98 -15.60
N GLN A 119 -8.65 4.79 -14.65
CA GLN A 119 -7.36 4.55 -14.04
C GLN A 119 -7.52 3.67 -12.80
N PHE A 120 -6.62 2.69 -12.64
CA PHE A 120 -6.60 1.84 -11.45
C PHE A 120 -6.20 2.68 -10.23
N ARG A 121 -7.08 2.72 -9.23
CA ARG A 121 -6.96 3.51 -8.00
C ARG A 121 -7.27 2.67 -6.77
N GLY A 122 -6.89 3.22 -5.62
CA GLY A 122 -7.13 2.66 -4.29
C GLY A 122 -5.84 2.28 -3.58
N ILE A 123 -5.99 1.83 -2.34
CA ILE A 123 -4.86 1.51 -1.44
C ILE A 123 -3.93 0.46 -2.08
N THR A 124 -4.49 -0.51 -2.80
CA THR A 124 -3.69 -1.54 -3.49
C THR A 124 -2.85 -0.95 -4.62
N ALA A 125 -3.37 0.02 -5.36
CA ALA A 125 -2.61 0.73 -6.39
C ALA A 125 -1.42 1.48 -5.78
N ASP A 126 -1.64 2.17 -4.66
CA ASP A 126 -0.59 2.90 -3.95
C ASP A 126 0.49 1.96 -3.41
N VAL A 127 0.09 0.81 -2.83
CA VAL A 127 1.03 -0.22 -2.35
C VAL A 127 1.88 -0.76 -3.49
N LEU A 128 1.27 -1.12 -4.63
CA LEU A 128 2.02 -1.60 -5.80
C LEU A 128 2.96 -0.53 -6.35
N GLN A 129 2.55 0.73 -6.37
CA GLN A 129 3.43 1.84 -6.75
C GLN A 129 4.65 1.92 -5.81
N GLN A 130 4.45 1.81 -4.50
CA GLN A 130 5.57 1.80 -3.54
C GLN A 130 6.50 0.60 -3.71
N ILE A 131 5.96 -0.57 -4.06
CA ILE A 131 6.77 -1.75 -4.38
C ILE A 131 7.58 -1.49 -5.65
N SER A 132 6.94 -0.98 -6.70
CA SER A 132 7.59 -0.63 -7.97
C SER A 132 8.76 0.33 -7.77
N LEU A 133 8.57 1.38 -6.97
CA LEU A 133 9.63 2.35 -6.66
C LEU A 133 10.83 1.74 -5.91
N ARG A 134 10.61 0.68 -5.13
CA ARG A 134 11.64 0.03 -4.31
C ARG A 134 12.35 -1.14 -5.00
N SER A 135 11.63 -1.88 -5.85
CA SER A 135 12.15 -3.09 -6.52
C SER A 135 12.46 -2.90 -8.00
N GLY A 136 11.86 -1.90 -8.66
CA GLY A 136 11.92 -1.72 -10.10
C GLY A 136 10.92 -2.59 -10.89
N LEU A 137 10.09 -3.39 -10.22
CA LEU A 137 9.04 -4.17 -10.87
C LEU A 137 7.97 -3.27 -11.49
N THR A 138 7.39 -3.71 -12.61
CA THR A 138 6.15 -3.15 -13.14
C THR A 138 5.01 -4.14 -12.94
N PHE A 139 3.77 -3.63 -12.92
CA PHE A 139 2.59 -4.44 -12.62
C PHE A 139 1.56 -4.31 -13.73
N GLN A 140 1.07 -5.43 -14.23
CA GLN A 140 -0.04 -5.52 -15.16
C GLN A 140 -1.31 -5.92 -14.40
N ILE A 141 -2.34 -5.09 -14.45
CA ILE A 141 -3.58 -5.35 -13.73
C ILE A 141 -4.51 -6.25 -14.55
N ILE A 142 -5.01 -7.32 -13.93
CA ILE A 142 -6.04 -8.21 -14.46
C ILE A 142 -7.29 -8.04 -13.61
N GLU A 143 -8.42 -7.76 -14.26
CA GLU A 143 -9.70 -7.63 -13.58
C GLU A 143 -10.35 -8.98 -13.34
N SER A 144 -11.00 -9.11 -12.20
CA SER A 144 -11.89 -10.22 -11.90
C SER A 144 -13.07 -9.76 -11.06
N ASP A 145 -14.22 -10.38 -11.26
CA ASP A 145 -15.46 -10.00 -10.59
C ASP A 145 -15.71 -10.82 -9.30
N SER A 146 -14.90 -11.84 -9.02
CA SER A 146 -15.10 -12.69 -7.85
C SER A 146 -13.80 -13.23 -7.26
N VAL A 147 -13.80 -13.37 -5.92
CA VAL A 147 -12.68 -13.95 -5.19
C VAL A 147 -12.31 -15.36 -5.66
N PRO A 148 -13.25 -16.30 -5.92
CA PRO A 148 -12.89 -17.61 -6.44
C PRO A 148 -12.16 -17.54 -7.78
N ALA A 149 -12.62 -16.70 -8.72
CA ALA A 149 -11.96 -16.54 -10.01
C ALA A 149 -10.55 -15.94 -9.88
N MET A 150 -10.36 -14.98 -8.96
CA MET A 150 -9.04 -14.43 -8.66
C MET A 150 -8.06 -15.51 -8.15
N VAL A 151 -8.54 -16.39 -7.26
CA VAL A 151 -7.72 -17.48 -6.71
C VAL A 151 -7.35 -18.47 -7.82
N SER A 152 -8.31 -18.87 -8.66
CA SER A 152 -8.05 -19.80 -9.77
C SER A 152 -7.03 -19.26 -10.77
N LEU A 153 -7.04 -17.96 -11.08
CA LEU A 153 -6.05 -17.35 -11.97
C LEU A 153 -4.62 -17.48 -11.42
N VAL A 154 -4.44 -17.34 -10.10
CA VAL A 154 -3.12 -17.51 -9.48
C VAL A 154 -2.72 -18.97 -9.38
N GLU A 155 -3.65 -19.86 -9.01
CA GLU A 155 -3.40 -21.30 -8.94
C GLU A 155 -3.04 -21.92 -10.30
N ASN A 156 -3.61 -21.39 -11.39
CA ASN A 156 -3.33 -21.84 -12.75
C ASN A 156 -2.07 -21.20 -13.36
N GLY A 157 -1.46 -20.21 -12.70
CA GLY A 157 -0.33 -19.45 -13.24
C GLY A 157 -0.70 -18.40 -14.29
N ASP A 158 -1.98 -18.04 -14.42
CA ASP A 158 -2.46 -16.96 -15.28
C ASP A 158 -2.22 -15.56 -14.67
N ALA A 159 -1.96 -15.50 -13.36
CA ALA A 159 -1.49 -14.33 -12.63
C ALA A 159 -0.50 -14.73 -11.53
N GLU A 160 0.42 -13.85 -11.15
CA GLU A 160 1.38 -14.14 -10.08
C GLU A 160 0.86 -13.72 -8.70
N VAL A 161 0.04 -12.67 -8.63
CA VAL A 161 -0.34 -12.03 -7.36
C VAL A 161 -1.82 -11.66 -7.34
N VAL A 162 -2.47 -11.90 -6.20
CA VAL A 162 -3.75 -11.26 -5.88
C VAL A 162 -3.49 -9.93 -5.15
N GLY A 163 -3.93 -8.80 -5.73
CA GLY A 163 -3.61 -7.48 -5.19
C GLY A 163 -4.21 -7.19 -3.79
N ALA A 164 -5.45 -7.62 -3.57
CA ALA A 164 -6.14 -7.50 -2.30
C ALA A 164 -6.99 -8.73 -2.02
N LEU A 165 -6.69 -9.43 -0.93
CA LEU A 165 -7.41 -10.63 -0.51
C LEU A 165 -7.51 -10.67 1.01
N ASN A 166 -8.72 -10.87 1.52
CA ASN A 166 -8.91 -11.16 2.93
C ASN A 166 -8.24 -12.49 3.29
N TYR A 167 -7.55 -12.53 4.43
CA TYR A 167 -6.98 -13.78 4.92
C TYR A 167 -8.08 -14.84 5.12
N GLY A 168 -7.75 -16.11 4.86
CA GLY A 168 -8.63 -17.24 5.14
C GLY A 168 -7.83 -18.53 5.21
N ILE A 169 -8.05 -19.31 6.28
CA ILE A 169 -7.28 -20.54 6.58
C ILE A 169 -7.29 -21.52 5.40
N GLU A 170 -8.45 -21.75 4.79
CA GLU A 170 -8.55 -22.68 3.66
C GLU A 170 -7.76 -22.20 2.44
N ARG A 171 -7.74 -20.89 2.16
CA ARG A 171 -6.94 -20.31 1.07
C ARG A 171 -5.45 -20.32 1.36
N ALA A 172 -5.06 -20.21 2.63
CA ALA A 172 -3.66 -20.28 3.04
C ALA A 172 -3.05 -21.69 2.85
N ARG A 173 -3.86 -22.70 2.51
CA ARG A 173 -3.37 -24.04 2.13
C ARG A 173 -2.78 -24.06 0.73
N THR A 174 -3.26 -23.21 -0.18
CA THR A 174 -2.83 -23.18 -1.60
C THR A 174 -2.12 -21.88 -1.98
N LEU A 175 -2.36 -20.80 -1.22
CA LEU A 175 -1.76 -19.48 -1.47
C LEU A 175 -0.80 -19.07 -0.35
N ALA A 176 0.30 -18.45 -0.75
CA ALA A 176 1.15 -17.68 0.16
C ALA A 176 0.58 -16.28 0.37
N PHE A 177 0.50 -15.84 1.64
CA PHE A 177 0.07 -14.49 2.00
C PHE A 177 1.27 -13.62 2.38
N THR A 178 1.25 -12.37 1.94
CA THR A 178 2.18 -11.35 2.42
C THR A 178 1.83 -10.94 3.85
N ARG A 179 2.69 -10.12 4.46
CA ARG A 179 2.29 -9.37 5.66
C ARG A 179 1.07 -8.48 5.31
N PRO A 180 0.03 -8.43 6.16
CA PRO A 180 -1.13 -7.62 5.89
C PRO A 180 -0.73 -6.15 5.83
N TYR A 181 -1.14 -5.45 4.76
CA TYR A 181 -0.94 -4.00 4.61
C TYR A 181 -2.14 -3.18 5.06
N LEU A 182 -3.27 -3.83 5.36
CA LEU A 182 -4.47 -3.20 5.90
C LEU A 182 -5.12 -4.12 6.94
N ALA A 183 -5.47 -3.55 8.08
CA ALA A 183 -6.28 -4.21 9.11
C ALA A 183 -7.35 -3.21 9.57
N ASN A 184 -8.62 -3.56 9.39
CA ASN A 184 -9.73 -2.70 9.74
C ASN A 184 -10.76 -3.45 10.61
N PRO A 185 -11.38 -2.75 11.58
CA PRO A 185 -12.51 -3.32 12.30
C PRO A 185 -13.70 -3.49 11.34
N ARG A 186 -14.51 -4.51 11.60
CA ARG A 186 -15.81 -4.64 10.94
C ARG A 186 -16.81 -3.73 11.62
N VAL A 187 -17.66 -3.08 10.84
CA VAL A 187 -18.70 -2.18 11.33
C VAL A 187 -20.06 -2.58 10.75
N LEU A 188 -21.12 -2.33 11.51
CA LEU A 188 -22.49 -2.43 11.04
C LEU A 188 -22.90 -1.09 10.42
N VAL A 189 -23.45 -1.13 9.21
CA VAL A 189 -23.94 0.05 8.50
C VAL A 189 -25.46 -0.01 8.42
N THR A 190 -26.12 1.07 8.84
CA THR A 190 -27.59 1.21 8.83
C THR A 190 -27.97 2.48 8.06
N GLY A 191 -29.25 2.63 7.72
CA GLY A 191 -29.73 3.87 7.11
C GLY A 191 -29.63 5.03 8.11
N MET A 192 -29.33 6.25 7.64
CA MET A 192 -29.11 7.43 8.51
C MET A 192 -30.26 7.75 9.48
N ARG A 193 -31.49 7.34 9.15
CA ARG A 193 -32.69 7.57 9.98
C ARG A 193 -32.97 6.42 10.96
N ASP A 194 -32.25 5.31 10.87
CA ASP A 194 -32.42 4.18 11.77
C ASP A 194 -31.47 4.31 12.97
N THR A 195 -32.01 4.86 14.05
CA THR A 195 -31.30 5.02 15.33
C THR A 195 -31.51 3.84 16.29
N ALA A 196 -32.34 2.86 15.91
CA ALA A 196 -32.71 1.74 16.77
C ALA A 196 -31.65 0.65 16.78
N ILE A 197 -30.91 0.49 15.68
CA ILE A 197 -29.88 -0.54 15.51
C ILE A 197 -28.51 0.05 15.86
N LYS A 198 -27.98 -0.37 17.01
CA LYS A 198 -26.63 -0.05 17.49
C LYS A 198 -25.77 -1.31 17.68
N HIS A 199 -26.41 -2.45 17.89
CA HIS A 199 -25.77 -3.74 18.12
C HIS A 199 -26.41 -4.86 17.27
N PRO A 200 -25.65 -5.91 16.93
CA PRO A 200 -26.17 -7.05 16.15
C PRO A 200 -27.40 -7.73 16.77
N ASP A 201 -27.53 -7.77 18.10
CA ASP A 201 -28.68 -8.38 18.79
C ASP A 201 -30.03 -7.72 18.42
N GLN A 202 -29.98 -6.46 17.96
CA GLN A 202 -31.17 -5.69 17.55
C GLN A 202 -31.56 -5.95 16.09
N LEU A 203 -30.86 -6.86 15.41
CA LEU A 203 -31.14 -7.29 14.04
C LEU A 203 -32.01 -8.55 13.97
N ASN A 204 -32.46 -9.11 15.10
CA ASN A 204 -33.34 -10.27 15.11
C ASN A 204 -34.62 -9.99 14.30
N GLY A 205 -34.93 -10.88 13.36
CA GLY A 205 -36.04 -10.73 12.41
C GLY A 205 -35.82 -9.70 11.29
N LYS A 206 -34.69 -8.98 11.29
CA LYS A 206 -34.31 -8.03 10.23
C LYS A 206 -33.45 -8.71 9.17
N ARG A 207 -33.29 -8.02 8.05
CA ARG A 207 -32.46 -8.44 6.92
C ARG A 207 -31.07 -7.81 7.03
N LEU A 208 -30.02 -8.62 6.97
CA LEU A 208 -28.64 -8.15 6.99
C LEU A 208 -27.94 -8.56 5.68
N ALA A 209 -27.48 -7.58 4.91
CA ALA A 209 -26.71 -7.84 3.71
C ALA A 209 -25.26 -8.24 4.07
N VAL A 210 -24.75 -9.29 3.46
CA VAL A 210 -23.37 -9.78 3.65
C VAL A 210 -22.78 -10.22 2.32
N ILE A 211 -21.47 -10.06 2.13
CA ILE A 211 -20.79 -10.54 0.92
C ILE A 211 -20.78 -12.07 0.94
N ARG A 212 -21.14 -12.70 -0.21
CA ARG A 212 -21.08 -14.16 -0.38
C ARG A 212 -19.70 -14.74 -0.04
N SER A 213 -19.72 -15.96 0.48
CA SER A 213 -18.51 -16.77 0.72
C SER A 213 -17.44 -16.10 1.59
N THR A 214 -17.85 -15.19 2.49
CA THR A 214 -16.96 -14.61 3.50
C THR A 214 -17.06 -15.41 4.81
N PRO A 215 -15.96 -15.58 5.57
CA PRO A 215 -16.01 -16.27 6.88
C PRO A 215 -17.02 -15.66 7.87
N VAL A 216 -17.39 -14.39 7.66
CA VAL A 216 -18.39 -13.67 8.47
C VAL A 216 -19.77 -14.27 8.37
N SER A 217 -20.19 -14.73 7.18
CA SER A 217 -21.55 -15.25 7.03
C SER A 217 -21.76 -16.51 7.88
N ALA A 218 -20.76 -17.38 7.95
CA ALA A 218 -20.78 -18.56 8.82
C ALA A 218 -20.81 -18.18 10.31
N GLU A 219 -20.00 -17.19 10.73
CA GLU A 219 -19.99 -16.71 12.11
C GLU A 219 -21.34 -16.08 12.51
N LEU A 220 -21.92 -15.25 11.64
CA LEU A 220 -23.20 -14.59 11.88
C LEU A 220 -24.35 -15.60 11.97
N ARG A 221 -24.40 -16.62 11.10
CA ARG A 221 -25.41 -17.69 11.19
C ARG A 221 -25.33 -18.45 12.52
N ARG A 222 -24.11 -18.69 13.02
CA ARG A 222 -23.89 -19.40 14.28
C ARG A 222 -24.25 -18.56 15.49
N ARG A 223 -23.90 -17.27 15.49
CA ARG A 223 -24.04 -16.39 16.67
C ARG A 223 -25.40 -15.67 16.73
N TYR A 224 -26.02 -15.40 15.58
CA TYR A 224 -27.26 -14.65 15.45
C TYR A 224 -28.21 -15.35 14.45
N PRO A 225 -28.76 -16.54 14.81
CA PRO A 225 -29.54 -17.36 13.89
C PRO A 225 -30.84 -16.69 13.41
N ASP A 226 -31.39 -15.76 14.20
CA ASP A 226 -32.64 -15.05 13.90
C ASP A 226 -32.46 -13.87 12.93
N ILE A 227 -31.22 -13.55 12.53
CA ILE A 227 -30.95 -12.54 11.49
C ILE A 227 -31.14 -13.18 10.12
N LYS A 228 -31.98 -12.57 9.28
CA LYS A 228 -32.15 -13.00 7.89
C LYS A 228 -30.98 -12.48 7.04
N LEU A 229 -29.94 -13.28 6.89
CA LEU A 229 -28.81 -12.94 6.01
C LEU A 229 -29.23 -12.93 4.54
N ILE A 230 -28.89 -11.85 3.84
CA ILE A 230 -29.03 -11.69 2.39
C ILE A 230 -27.64 -11.64 1.81
N GLU A 231 -27.23 -12.69 1.11
CA GLU A 231 -25.90 -12.71 0.49
C GLU A 231 -25.94 -11.95 -0.85
N VAL A 232 -25.08 -10.95 -0.97
CA VAL A 232 -24.88 -10.18 -2.22
C VAL A 232 -23.64 -10.68 -2.94
#